data_AF-A0A3C1KSQ0-F1
#
_entry.id   AF-A0A3C1KSQ0-F1
#
_cell.length_a   1.000
_cell.length_b   1.000
_cell.length_c   1.000
_cell.angle_alpha   90.00
_cell.angle_beta   90.00
_cell.angle_gamma   90.00
#
_symmetry.space_group_name_H-M   'P 1'
#
loop_
_entity.id
_entity.type
_entity.pdbx_description
1 polymer ?
#
loop_
_entity_poly.entity_id
_entity_poly.type
_entity_poly.pdbx_seq_one_letter_code
_entity_poly.pdbx_strand_id
1 'polypeptide(L)'
;MPWKECKPMDERLKFVARLLDGEKMSSLCREFGISRPTGYKIFSRYKDCGLDGLQDRSRRPYRHANQLPFQIERTILQLKREYPSWGAPKIRDKLIREYPMIQPPAKSTIHAVLDRHGLVKRRKRRRYKAQGTPLTNSCKP
;
A
#
# COMPACT_ATOMS: atom_id res chain seq x y z
N MET A 1 2.99 34.87 14.23
CA MET A 1 1.79 34.11 14.65
C MET A 1 2.23 32.70 15.00
N PRO A 2 2.25 32.27 16.27
CA PRO A 2 2.75 30.96 16.63
C PRO A 2 1.60 29.96 16.50
N TRP A 3 1.50 29.32 15.34
CA TRP A 3 0.47 28.32 15.07
C TRP A 3 0.77 27.04 15.86
N LYS A 4 -0.24 26.50 16.56
CA LYS A 4 -0.20 25.14 17.11
C LYS A 4 -0.43 24.17 15.98
N GLU A 5 0.64 23.64 15.40
CA GLU A 5 0.56 22.38 14.66
C GLU A 5 0.25 21.26 15.66
N CYS A 6 -1.03 20.95 15.88
CA CYS A 6 -1.40 19.77 16.65
C CYS A 6 -1.31 18.54 15.75
N LYS A 7 -0.25 17.74 15.89
CA LYS A 7 -0.20 16.43 15.23
C LYS A 7 -1.12 15.47 15.98
N PRO A 8 -1.74 14.48 15.31
CA PRO A 8 -2.58 13.48 15.97
C PRO A 8 -1.87 12.76 17.13
N MET A 9 -0.53 12.65 17.07
CA MET A 9 0.30 12.12 18.15
C MET A 9 0.24 13.00 19.41
N ASP A 10 0.31 14.32 19.25
CA ASP A 10 0.34 15.27 20.37
C ASP A 10 -0.99 15.25 21.13
N GLU A 11 -2.10 15.13 20.41
CA GLU A 11 -3.43 14.98 21.01
C GLU A 11 -3.58 13.65 21.77
N ARG A 12 -3.06 12.55 21.23
CA ARG A 12 -3.03 11.26 21.93
C ARG A 12 -2.18 11.32 23.19
N LEU A 13 -1.04 12.01 23.15
CA LEU A 13 -0.16 12.17 24.30
C LEU A 13 -0.83 13.01 25.40
N LYS A 14 -1.46 14.14 25.05
CA LYS A 14 -2.23 14.96 25.99
C LYS A 14 -3.37 14.18 26.63
N PHE A 15 -4.08 13.37 25.84
CA PHE A 15 -5.15 12.52 26.34
C PHE A 15 -4.62 11.54 27.40
N VAL A 16 -3.50 10.86 27.13
CA VAL A 16 -2.91 9.93 28.10
C VAL A 16 -2.41 10.64 29.35
N ALA A 17 -1.74 11.80 29.21
CA ALA A 17 -1.24 12.57 30.34
C ALA A 17 -2.38 12.97 31.30
N ARG A 18 -3.46 13.56 30.79
CA ARG A 18 -4.63 13.95 31.60
C ARG A 18 -5.31 12.76 32.27
N LEU A 19 -5.31 11.60 31.61
CA LEU A 19 -5.85 10.37 32.19
C LEU A 19 -4.97 9.84 33.33
N LEU A 20 -3.64 10.00 33.24
CA LEU A 20 -2.70 9.66 34.32
C LEU A 20 -2.80 10.64 35.49
N ASP A 21 -3.12 11.90 35.24
CA ASP A 21 -3.40 12.93 36.26
C ASP A 21 -4.68 12.65 37.06
N GLY A 22 -5.43 11.59 36.73
CA GLY A 22 -6.58 11.11 37.49
C GLY A 22 -7.94 11.56 36.96
N GLU A 23 -7.98 12.19 35.77
CA GLU A 23 -9.26 12.56 35.16
C GLU A 23 -10.10 11.35 34.75
N LYS A 24 -11.42 11.52 34.75
CA LYS A 24 -12.34 10.42 34.41
C LYS A 24 -12.36 10.18 32.91
N MET A 25 -12.19 8.91 32.50
CA MET A 25 -12.23 8.46 31.09
C MET A 25 -13.44 9.00 30.31
N SER A 26 -14.62 9.03 30.94
CA SER A 26 -15.86 9.45 30.29
C SER A 26 -15.91 10.94 29.93
N SER A 27 -15.46 11.83 30.81
CA SER A 27 -15.43 13.27 30.53
C SER A 27 -14.34 13.57 29.51
N LEU A 28 -13.16 12.97 29.69
CA LEU A 28 -12.02 13.16 28.82
C LEU A 28 -12.31 12.72 27.37
N CYS A 29 -12.97 11.57 27.18
CA CYS A 29 -13.38 11.13 25.84
C CYS A 29 -14.34 12.13 25.16
N ARG A 30 -15.25 12.76 25.91
CA ARG A 30 -16.18 13.77 25.37
C ARG A 30 -15.44 15.04 24.94
N GLU A 31 -14.49 15.51 25.75
CA GLU A 31 -13.68 16.69 25.45
C GLU A 31 -12.79 16.50 24.22
N PHE A 32 -12.15 15.33 24.12
CA PHE A 32 -11.30 14.99 22.98
C PHE A 32 -12.08 14.51 21.74
N GLY A 33 -13.41 14.47 21.80
CA GLY A 33 -14.26 14.06 20.68
C GLY A 33 -14.07 12.59 20.24
N ILE A 34 -13.64 11.71 21.14
CA ILE A 34 -13.43 10.29 20.85
C ILE A 34 -14.45 9.41 21.56
N SER A 35 -14.74 8.24 20.98
CA SER A 35 -15.58 7.26 21.65
C SER A 35 -14.84 6.61 22.82
N ARG A 36 -15.56 6.26 23.90
CA ARG A 36 -14.97 5.56 25.06
C ARG A 36 -14.17 4.31 24.70
N PRO A 37 -14.63 3.42 23.77
CA PRO A 37 -13.82 2.28 23.34
C PRO A 37 -12.48 2.68 22.71
N THR A 38 -12.44 3.80 22.00
CA THR A 38 -11.20 4.36 21.43
C THR A 38 -10.28 4.85 22.53
N GLY A 39 -10.81 5.57 23.53
CA GLY A 39 -10.06 6.01 24.70
C GLY A 39 -9.42 4.86 25.47
N TYR A 40 -10.19 3.82 25.80
CA TYR A 40 -9.65 2.61 26.44
C TYR A 40 -8.59 1.92 25.59
N LYS A 41 -8.78 1.83 24.28
CA LYS A 41 -7.80 1.25 23.36
C LYS A 41 -6.50 2.03 23.29
N ILE A 42 -6.56 3.37 23.28
CA ILE A 42 -5.38 4.25 23.32
C ILE A 42 -4.63 4.02 24.64
N PHE A 43 -5.34 4.02 25.76
CA PHE A 43 -4.72 3.83 27.08
C PHE A 43 -4.13 2.43 27.28
N SER A 44 -4.82 1.38 26.83
CA SER A 44 -4.28 0.01 26.85
C SER A 44 -2.97 -0.07 26.07
N ARG A 45 -2.93 0.49 24.87
CA ARG A 45 -1.71 0.50 24.05
C ARG A 45 -0.56 1.27 24.70
N TYR A 46 -0.87 2.37 25.38
CA TYR A 46 0.12 3.11 26.15
C TYR A 46 0.66 2.27 27.32
N LYS A 47 -0.19 1.54 28.04
CA LYS A 47 0.27 0.62 29.10
C LYS A 47 1.16 -0.50 28.56
N ASP A 48 0.83 -1.04 27.39
CA ASP A 48 1.55 -2.19 26.82
C ASP A 48 2.88 -1.80 26.15
N CYS A 49 2.95 -0.63 25.50
CA CYS A 49 4.07 -0.26 24.63
C CYS A 49 4.60 1.17 24.87
N GLY A 50 4.13 1.87 25.91
CA GLY A 50 4.51 3.25 26.18
C GLY A 50 4.14 4.21 25.06
N LEU A 51 5.04 5.16 24.77
CA LEU A 51 4.85 6.18 23.71
C LEU A 51 4.70 5.55 22.31
N ASP A 52 5.37 4.43 22.04
CA ASP A 52 5.27 3.73 20.75
C ASP A 52 3.87 3.16 20.52
N GLY A 53 3.12 2.88 21.60
CA GLY A 53 1.73 2.45 21.54
C GLY A 53 0.79 3.49 20.92
N LEU A 54 1.18 4.76 20.93
CA LEU A 54 0.39 5.89 20.39
C LEU A 54 0.63 6.11 18.90
N GLN A 55 1.68 5.52 18.32
CA GLN A 55 1.93 5.60 16.88
C GLN A 55 0.82 4.92 16.07
N ASP A 56 0.62 5.38 14.84
CA ASP A 56 -0.34 4.77 13.94
C ASP A 56 0.15 3.37 13.52
N ARG A 57 -0.60 2.35 13.93
CA ARG A 57 -0.39 0.98 13.47
C ARG A 57 -0.94 0.81 12.06
N SER A 58 -0.28 -0.04 11.29
CA SER A 58 -0.74 -0.45 9.97
C SER A 58 -2.19 -0.95 10.03
N ARG A 59 -3.03 -0.43 9.15
CA ARG A 59 -4.42 -0.89 8.95
C ARG A 59 -4.50 -2.02 7.92
N ARG A 60 -3.36 -2.53 7.46
CA ARG A 60 -3.31 -3.56 6.43
C ARG A 60 -3.90 -4.87 6.99
N PRO A 61 -4.82 -5.53 6.25
CA PRO A 61 -5.33 -6.84 6.63
C PRO A 61 -4.18 -7.83 6.88
N TYR A 62 -4.35 -8.66 7.92
CA TYR A 62 -3.37 -9.69 8.30
C TYR A 62 -3.13 -10.69 7.16
N ARG A 63 -4.20 -11.09 6.45
CA ARG A 63 -4.13 -12.00 5.31
C ARG A 63 -4.72 -11.34 4.06
N HIS A 64 -3.99 -11.46 2.95
CA HIS A 64 -4.48 -11.10 1.62
C HIS A 64 -4.96 -12.38 0.94
N ALA A 65 -6.27 -12.62 0.89
CA ALA A 65 -6.83 -13.86 0.33
C ALA A 65 -6.41 -14.10 -1.13
N ASN A 66 -6.17 -13.02 -1.88
CA ASN A 66 -5.78 -13.06 -3.29
C ASN A 66 -4.25 -13.07 -3.50
N GLN A 67 -3.46 -13.18 -2.42
CA GLN A 67 -2.00 -13.25 -2.53
C GLN A 67 -1.57 -14.70 -2.79
N LEU A 68 -0.71 -14.89 -3.79
CA LEU A 68 -0.14 -16.19 -4.09
C LEU A 68 0.71 -16.69 -2.92
N PRO A 69 0.76 -18.02 -2.69
CA PRO A 69 1.73 -18.62 -1.80
C PRO A 69 3.15 -18.18 -2.15
N PHE A 70 3.95 -17.89 -1.14
CA PHE A 70 5.33 -17.41 -1.29
C PHE A 70 6.18 -18.32 -2.18
N GLN A 71 5.98 -19.64 -2.08
CA GLN A 71 6.69 -20.63 -2.89
C GLN A 71 6.45 -20.43 -4.39
N ILE A 72 5.17 -20.27 -4.80
CA ILE A 72 4.80 -20.06 -6.21
C ILE A 72 5.37 -18.72 -6.72
N GLU A 73 5.27 -17.67 -5.90
CA GLU A 73 5.82 -16.36 -6.25
C GLU A 73 7.35 -16.43 -6.44
N ARG A 74 8.06 -17.15 -5.57
CA ARG A 74 9.51 -17.36 -5.68
C ARG A 74 9.88 -18.13 -6.94
N THR A 75 9.15 -19.19 -7.28
CA THR A 75 9.39 -19.97 -8.51
C THR A 75 9.18 -19.11 -9.76
N ILE A 76 8.13 -18.27 -9.81
CA ILE A 76 7.92 -17.33 -10.91
C ILE A 76 9.12 -16.41 -11.10
N LEU A 77 9.63 -15.83 -10.01
CA LEU A 77 10.78 -14.93 -10.06
C LEU A 77 12.07 -15.64 -10.45
N GLN A 78 12.27 -16.88 -9.97
CA GLN A 78 13.40 -17.70 -10.36
C GLN A 78 13.39 -18.00 -11.86
N LEU A 79 12.26 -18.47 -12.39
CA LEU A 79 12.10 -18.73 -13.82
C LEU A 79 12.31 -17.46 -14.67
N LYS A 80 11.92 -16.29 -14.18
CA LYS A 80 12.20 -15.02 -14.85
C LYS A 80 13.69 -14.66 -14.85
N ARG A 81 14.43 -15.02 -13.80
CA ARG A 81 15.89 -14.81 -13.72
C ARG A 81 16.65 -15.76 -14.63
N GLU A 82 16.25 -17.04 -14.65
CA GLU A 82 16.83 -18.06 -15.53
C GLU A 82 16.53 -17.77 -17.01
N TYR A 83 15.33 -17.26 -17.31
CA TYR A 83 14.91 -16.92 -18.67
C TYR A 83 14.45 -15.46 -18.80
N PRO A 84 15.38 -14.49 -18.86
CA PRO A 84 15.04 -13.06 -18.86
C PRO A 84 14.14 -12.61 -20.02
N SER A 85 14.22 -13.28 -21.17
CA SER A 85 13.40 -12.97 -22.36
C SER A 85 11.96 -13.47 -22.26
N TRP A 86 11.65 -14.35 -21.30
CA TRP A 86 10.32 -14.96 -21.22
C TRP A 86 9.29 -14.04 -20.58
N GLY A 87 8.08 -14.07 -21.15
CA GLY A 87 6.90 -13.42 -20.60
C GLY A 87 6.05 -14.37 -19.75
N ALA A 88 5.02 -13.82 -19.11
CA ALA A 88 4.09 -14.58 -18.27
C ALA A 88 3.51 -15.85 -18.93
N PRO A 89 3.19 -15.90 -20.24
CA PRO A 89 2.72 -17.14 -20.87
C PRO A 89 3.74 -18.28 -20.80
N LYS A 90 5.01 -18.03 -21.18
CA LYS A 90 6.06 -19.07 -21.18
C LYS A 90 6.40 -19.54 -19.77
N ILE A 91 6.44 -18.62 -18.81
CA ILE A 91 6.66 -18.95 -17.40
C ILE A 91 5.52 -19.83 -16.87
N ARG A 92 4.27 -19.54 -17.24
CA ARG A 92 3.13 -20.38 -16.87
C ARG A 92 3.24 -21.78 -17.45
N ASP A 93 3.59 -21.90 -18.72
CA ASP A 93 3.70 -23.19 -19.40
C ASP A 93 4.82 -24.04 -18.78
N LYS A 94 5.91 -23.40 -18.35
CA LYS A 94 7.00 -24.06 -17.61
C LYS A 94 6.52 -24.54 -16.23
N LEU A 95 5.78 -23.72 -15.48
CA LEU A 95 5.19 -24.11 -14.20
C LEU A 95 4.27 -25.31 -14.31
N ILE A 96 3.44 -25.38 -15.36
CA ILE A 96 2.54 -26.51 -15.60
C ILE A 96 3.32 -27.81 -15.83
N ARG A 97 4.43 -27.72 -16.57
CA ARG A 97 5.26 -28.89 -16.89
C ARG A 97 6.07 -29.38 -15.69
N GLU A 98 6.60 -28.47 -14.87
CA GLU A 98 7.41 -28.83 -13.71
C GLU A 98 6.56 -29.26 -12.51
N TYR A 99 5.37 -28.67 -12.34
CA TYR A 99 4.50 -28.88 -11.18
C TYR A 99 3.06 -29.21 -11.60
N PRO A 100 2.81 -30.39 -12.21
CA PRO A 100 1.49 -30.77 -12.70
C PRO A 100 0.44 -30.92 -11.59
N MET A 101 0.87 -31.15 -10.34
CA MET A 101 -0.01 -31.30 -9.18
C MET A 101 -0.55 -29.97 -8.64
N ILE A 102 0.00 -28.83 -9.06
CA ILE A 102 -0.37 -27.51 -8.56
C ILE A 102 -1.20 -26.79 -9.61
N GLN A 103 -2.35 -26.24 -9.20
CA GLN A 103 -3.13 -25.35 -10.07
C GLN A 103 -2.31 -24.10 -10.40
N PRO A 104 -1.90 -23.89 -11.67
CA PRO A 104 -1.03 -22.79 -12.03
C PRO A 104 -1.78 -21.46 -11.91
N PRO A 105 -1.13 -20.38 -11.44
CA PRO A 105 -1.74 -19.07 -11.45
C PRO A 105 -2.10 -18.63 -12.88
N ALA A 106 -3.09 -17.75 -12.99
CA ALA A 106 -3.46 -17.16 -14.27
C ALA A 106 -2.28 -16.37 -14.87
N LYS A 107 -2.25 -16.26 -16.21
CA LYS A 107 -1.21 -15.49 -16.92
C LYS A 107 -1.15 -14.03 -16.44
N SER A 108 -2.30 -13.43 -16.16
CA SER A 108 -2.42 -12.08 -15.58
C SER A 108 -1.83 -11.98 -14.18
N THR A 109 -2.04 -12.99 -13.33
CA THR A 109 -1.47 -13.05 -11.98
C THR A 109 0.04 -13.15 -12.02
N ILE A 110 0.59 -13.99 -12.90
CA ILE A 110 2.04 -14.08 -13.12
C ILE A 110 2.58 -12.73 -13.62
N HIS A 111 1.91 -12.09 -14.57
CA HIS A 111 2.30 -10.75 -15.03
C HIS A 111 2.28 -9.72 -13.90
N ALA A 112 1.26 -9.73 -13.04
CA ALA A 112 1.15 -8.84 -11.89
C ALA A 112 2.28 -9.09 -10.88
N VAL A 113 2.67 -10.35 -10.64
CA VAL A 113 3.86 -10.68 -9.85
C VAL A 113 5.09 -10.01 -10.48
N LEU A 114 5.35 -10.23 -11.77
CA LEU A 114 6.51 -9.65 -12.45
C LEU A 114 6.52 -8.11 -12.41
N ASP A 115 5.37 -7.47 -12.59
CA ASP A 115 5.22 -6.01 -12.57
C ASP A 115 5.47 -5.44 -11.16
N ARG A 116 4.97 -6.10 -10.10
CA ARG A 116 5.25 -5.70 -8.70
C ARG A 116 6.74 -5.76 -8.34
N HIS A 117 7.48 -6.67 -8.97
CA HIS A 117 8.93 -6.81 -8.79
C HIS A 117 9.76 -6.01 -9.81
N GLY A 118 9.13 -5.14 -10.61
CA GLY A 118 9.83 -4.27 -11.57
C GLY A 118 10.40 -4.99 -12.80
N LEU A 119 9.98 -6.23 -13.06
CA LEU A 119 10.49 -7.09 -14.15
C LEU A 119 9.70 -6.93 -15.46
N VAL A 120 8.82 -5.93 -15.54
CA VAL A 120 8.00 -5.60 -16.72
C VAL A 120 8.35 -4.21 -17.22
N LYS A 121 8.77 -4.12 -18.49
CA LYS A 121 8.97 -2.84 -19.17
C LYS A 121 7.62 -2.31 -19.66
N ARG A 122 7.12 -1.26 -19.02
CA ARG A 122 5.90 -0.57 -19.47
C ARG A 122 6.20 0.26 -20.72
N ARG A 123 5.54 -0.06 -21.84
CA ARG A 123 5.62 0.77 -23.05
C ARG A 123 4.92 2.10 -22.78
N LYS A 124 5.66 3.21 -22.87
CA LYS A 124 5.05 4.56 -22.84
C LYS A 124 4.06 4.66 -24.00
N ARG A 125 2.79 4.95 -23.71
CA ARG A 125 1.79 5.25 -24.75
C ARG A 125 2.27 6.49 -25.51
N ARG A 126 2.40 6.38 -26.83
CA ARG A 126 2.64 7.55 -27.68
C ARG A 126 1.41 8.45 -27.55
N ARG A 127 1.56 9.63 -26.96
CA ARG A 127 0.52 10.64 -26.97
C ARG A 127 0.62 11.36 -28.31
N TYR A 128 -0.39 11.19 -29.16
CA TYR A 128 -0.52 12.04 -30.34
C TYR A 128 -0.88 13.43 -29.84
N LYS A 129 0.04 14.40 -29.98
CA LYS A 129 -0.32 15.80 -29.78
C LYS A 129 -1.04 16.22 -31.05
N ALA A 130 -2.30 16.64 -30.95
CA ALA A 130 -2.96 17.30 -32.06
C ALA A 130 -2.15 18.56 -32.39
N GLN A 131 -1.45 18.54 -33.51
CA GLN A 131 -0.83 19.74 -34.06
C GLN A 131 -1.92 20.42 -34.89
N GLY A 132 -2.29 21.65 -34.52
CA GLY A 132 -3.21 22.44 -35.33
C GLY A 132 -2.64 22.67 -36.72
N THR A 133 -3.51 22.90 -37.71
CA THR A 133 -3.07 23.33 -39.04
C THR A 133 -2.36 24.67 -38.91
N PRO A 134 -1.12 24.83 -39.42
CA PRO A 134 -0.46 26.13 -39.39
C PRO A 134 -1.24 27.13 -40.23
N LEU A 135 -1.62 28.26 -39.65
CA LEU A 135 -2.30 29.35 -40.37
C LEU A 135 -1.27 30.06 -41.26
N THR A 136 -1.50 30.05 -42.57
CA THR A 136 -0.73 30.84 -43.53
C THR A 136 -1.35 32.23 -43.63
N ASN A 137 -0.57 33.28 -43.33
CA ASN A 137 -0.99 34.65 -43.56
C ASN A 137 -1.07 34.91 -45.08
N SER A 138 -2.27 35.22 -45.58
CA SER A 138 -2.47 35.69 -46.95
C SER A 138 -1.96 37.13 -47.07
N CYS A 139 -0.65 37.29 -47.21
CA CYS A 139 -0.06 38.54 -47.67
C CYS A 139 0.74 38.26 -48.93
N LYS A 140 0.21 38.68 -50.06
CA LYS A 140 0.94 39.41 -51.10
C LYS A 140 -0.06 40.16 -52.01
N PRO A 141 0.40 41.29 -52.59
CA PRO A 141 -0.38 42.51 -52.86
C PRO A 141 -1.43 42.36 -53.95
#